data_AF-A0A3D3HEF4-F1
#
_entry.id   AF-A0A3D3HEF4-F1
#
_cell.length_a   1.000
_cell.length_b   1.000
_cell.length_c   1.000
_cell.angle_alpha   90.00
_cell.angle_beta   90.00
_cell.angle_gamma   90.00
#
_symmetry.space_group_name_H-M   'P 1'
#
loop_
_entity.id
_entity.type
_entity.pdbx_description
1 polymer ?
#
loop_
_entity_poly.entity_id
_entity_poly.type
_entity_poly.pdbx_seq_one_letter_code
_entity_poly.pdbx_strand_id
1 'polypeptide(L)'
;MLSRLWALYLSKVQGSQGAKRARRICNTLSELRTQLAPQFAKSIVRVTGSASKQDNAAQRPQGYTVIEVLIVLAISGVIFVSGVVMFSGQSNSTAFEQSMQDTNSEIATRIRGVGSSQFFNTEGYTCIVSGNPARAILTPSGGGTGQQDCLVVGTAVEVPTGASNLYFYEVLGNRQVYGPGNNPLGPSTSLAEANPTPAVAEGTDLTFSFKLASDVKIISSNIEAIDGSSLASNLVSFYIDFSGEAPTTGSGVQTSVAKAYNYESAGHDTSGVKNCIEGTGCQAPTDSKVWRICFESPSGNRRAQIDITSQPTGVTTELKFINCT
;
A
#
# COMPACT_ATOMS: atom_id res chain seq x y z
N MET A 1 -8.84 -37.77 3.30
CA MET A 1 -7.64 -37.77 2.42
C MET A 1 -6.97 -36.38 2.28
N LEU A 2 -7.37 -35.35 3.05
CA LEU A 2 -6.80 -33.99 2.99
C LEU A 2 -5.92 -33.59 4.20
N SER A 3 -5.81 -34.44 5.23
CA SER A 3 -5.00 -34.14 6.43
C SER A 3 -3.54 -34.60 6.35
N ARG A 4 -3.16 -35.37 5.32
CA ARG A 4 -1.80 -35.94 5.19
C ARG A 4 -0.85 -35.12 4.31
N LEU A 5 -1.35 -34.11 3.58
CA LEU A 5 -0.52 -33.26 2.73
C LEU A 5 0.15 -32.08 3.49
N TRP A 6 -0.32 -31.75 4.69
CA TRP A 6 0.25 -30.66 5.49
C TRP A 6 1.49 -31.06 6.29
N ALA A 7 1.71 -32.36 6.52
CA ALA A 7 2.81 -32.86 7.37
C ALA A 7 4.17 -32.93 6.64
N LEU A 8 4.21 -32.80 5.31
CA LEU A 8 5.43 -32.96 4.51
C LEU A 8 6.16 -31.64 4.19
N TYR A 9 5.56 -30.48 4.46
CA TYR A 9 6.18 -29.18 4.11
C TYR A 9 7.02 -28.55 5.23
N LEU A 10 7.07 -29.15 6.42
CA LEU A 10 7.81 -28.60 7.59
C LEU A 10 9.15 -29.28 7.88
N SER A 11 9.62 -30.19 7.02
CA SER A 11 10.85 -30.96 7.25
C SER A 11 12.16 -30.24 6.83
N LYS A 12 12.12 -28.99 6.34
CA LYS A 12 13.32 -28.33 5.75
C LYS A 12 13.71 -26.98 6.35
N VAL A 13 13.53 -26.78 7.65
CA VAL A 13 14.14 -25.65 8.38
C VAL A 13 14.82 -26.17 9.65
N GLN A 14 16.02 -26.73 9.49
CA GLN A 14 16.95 -26.97 10.59
C GLN A 14 17.88 -25.77 10.69
N GLY A 15 17.86 -25.09 11.83
CA GLY A 15 18.89 -24.12 12.21
C GLY A 15 18.39 -22.69 12.30
N SER A 16 17.61 -22.37 13.34
CA SER A 16 17.60 -21.06 13.99
C SER A 16 16.63 -21.11 15.17
N GLN A 17 16.87 -20.30 16.19
CA GLN A 17 16.23 -20.31 17.51
C GLN A 17 14.69 -20.10 17.54
N GLY A 18 14.00 -20.11 16.40
CA GLY A 18 12.54 -19.99 16.28
C GLY A 18 11.75 -21.22 16.77
N ALA A 19 12.34 -22.42 16.77
CA ALA A 19 11.61 -23.66 17.11
C ALA A 19 11.20 -23.77 18.59
N LYS A 20 11.87 -23.06 19.51
CA LYS A 20 11.53 -23.06 20.94
C LYS A 20 10.43 -22.07 21.31
N ARG A 21 10.17 -21.03 20.49
CA ARG A 21 9.04 -20.09 20.71
C ARG A 21 7.72 -20.61 20.16
N ALA A 22 7.72 -21.35 19.06
CA ALA A 22 6.49 -21.92 18.48
C ALA A 22 5.82 -22.98 19.37
N ARG A 23 6.60 -23.79 20.13
CA ARG A 23 6.03 -24.78 21.07
C ARG A 23 5.35 -24.17 22.30
N ARG A 24 5.63 -22.92 22.65
CA ARG A 24 5.01 -22.27 23.82
C ARG A 24 3.62 -21.70 23.54
N ILE A 25 3.31 -21.39 22.27
CA ILE A 25 2.03 -20.77 21.87
C ILE A 25 0.97 -21.84 21.57
N CYS A 26 1.34 -23.03 21.12
CA CYS A 26 0.36 -24.10 20.87
C CYS A 26 -0.17 -24.77 22.16
N ASN A 27 0.56 -24.70 23.28
CA ASN A 27 0.07 -25.28 24.53
C ASN A 27 -0.95 -24.39 25.26
N THR A 28 -0.88 -23.07 25.11
CA THR A 28 -1.84 -22.15 25.77
C THR A 28 -3.21 -22.12 25.09
N LEU A 29 -3.27 -22.37 23.78
CA LEU A 29 -4.53 -22.44 23.02
C LEU A 29 -5.31 -23.75 23.25
N SER A 30 -4.62 -24.84 23.63
CA SER A 30 -5.26 -26.11 24.01
C SER A 30 -5.88 -26.02 25.41
N GLU A 31 -5.23 -25.35 26.38
CA GLU A 31 -5.76 -25.22 27.74
C GLU A 31 -6.95 -24.25 27.84
N LEU A 32 -7.00 -23.22 27.00
CA LEU A 32 -8.14 -22.28 26.96
C LEU A 32 -9.43 -22.93 26.41
N ARG A 33 -9.32 -23.94 25.53
CA ARG A 33 -10.50 -24.67 25.03
C ARG A 33 -11.07 -25.68 26.03
N THR A 34 -10.28 -26.22 26.96
CA THR A 34 -10.76 -27.17 27.99
C THR A 34 -11.34 -26.51 29.24
N GLN A 35 -11.01 -25.24 29.53
CA GLN A 35 -11.56 -24.55 30.72
C GLN A 35 -12.91 -23.84 30.48
N LEU A 36 -13.27 -23.52 29.24
CA LEU A 36 -14.50 -22.76 28.95
C LEU A 36 -15.74 -23.63 28.65
N ALA A 37 -15.59 -24.92 28.38
CA ALA A 37 -16.72 -25.82 28.15
C ALA A 37 -17.51 -26.24 29.42
N PRO A 38 -16.90 -26.45 30.61
CA PRO A 38 -17.66 -26.91 31.78
C PRO A 38 -18.31 -25.78 32.61
N GLN A 39 -18.01 -24.50 32.37
CA GLN A 39 -18.58 -23.38 33.13
C GLN A 39 -20.03 -23.04 32.72
N PHE A 40 -20.45 -23.34 31.49
CA PHE A 40 -21.84 -23.17 31.07
C PHE A 40 -22.75 -24.35 31.44
N ALA A 41 -22.18 -25.53 31.75
CA ALA A 41 -22.95 -26.71 32.15
C ALA A 41 -23.37 -26.70 33.64
N LYS A 42 -22.75 -25.86 34.48
CA LYS A 42 -23.02 -25.83 35.94
C LYS A 42 -24.06 -24.80 36.38
N SER A 43 -24.51 -23.91 35.50
CA SER A 43 -25.51 -22.88 35.85
C SER A 43 -26.98 -23.33 35.69
N ILE A 44 -27.24 -24.53 35.17
CA ILE A 44 -28.62 -24.98 34.87
C ILE A 44 -29.13 -26.06 35.86
N VAL A 45 -28.30 -26.60 36.75
CA VAL A 45 -28.70 -27.71 37.64
C VAL A 45 -28.65 -27.31 39.11
N ARG A 46 -29.57 -26.44 39.56
CA ARG A 46 -29.93 -26.36 40.99
C ARG A 46 -31.23 -25.61 41.29
N VAL A 47 -32.37 -26.10 40.79
CA VAL A 47 -33.67 -25.84 41.44
C VAL A 47 -34.54 -27.09 41.37
N THR A 48 -34.26 -28.06 42.23
CA THR A 48 -35.24 -29.10 42.60
C THR A 48 -35.09 -29.42 44.08
N GLY A 49 -36.15 -29.16 44.84
CA GLY A 49 -36.34 -29.76 46.16
C GLY A 49 -36.76 -28.81 47.29
N SER A 50 -37.91 -28.15 47.19
CA SER A 50 -38.80 -27.94 48.36
C SER A 50 -40.18 -27.41 47.90
N ALA A 51 -41.21 -27.73 48.68
CA ALA A 51 -42.64 -27.46 48.52
C ALA A 51 -43.40 -28.50 47.66
N SER A 52 -43.93 -29.56 48.26
CA SER A 52 -45.28 -29.61 48.88
C SER A 52 -46.41 -29.38 47.88
N LYS A 53 -47.08 -30.49 47.52
CA LYS A 53 -48.55 -30.59 47.41
C LYS A 53 -49.22 -29.44 46.64
N GLN A 54 -49.33 -29.60 45.32
CA GLN A 54 -50.40 -28.95 44.56
C GLN A 54 -51.12 -30.01 43.73
N ASP A 55 -52.43 -30.02 43.94
CA ASP A 55 -53.40 -30.94 43.40
C ASP A 55 -53.52 -30.84 41.88
N ASN A 56 -53.96 -31.96 41.30
CA ASN A 56 -54.34 -32.12 39.91
C ASN A 56 -55.26 -30.99 39.42
N ALA A 57 -54.74 -30.11 38.57
CA ALA A 57 -55.53 -29.31 37.63
C ALA A 57 -54.82 -29.30 36.28
N ALA A 58 -55.53 -29.73 35.24
CA ALA A 58 -55.04 -29.98 33.90
C ALA A 58 -54.19 -28.82 33.31
N GLN A 59 -52.91 -29.09 33.03
CA GLN A 59 -52.10 -28.25 32.14
C GLN A 59 -52.60 -28.43 30.70
N ARG A 60 -53.53 -27.56 30.30
CA ARG A 60 -53.82 -27.32 28.89
C ARG A 60 -52.59 -26.66 28.24
N PRO A 61 -52.24 -26.99 26.99
CA PRO A 61 -51.21 -26.28 26.25
C PRO A 61 -51.63 -24.80 26.15
N GLN A 62 -50.96 -23.92 26.88
CA GLN A 62 -51.14 -22.48 26.75
C GLN A 62 -50.49 -22.07 25.43
N GLY A 63 -51.31 -21.96 24.38
CA GLY A 63 -50.87 -21.38 23.11
C GLY A 63 -50.45 -19.92 23.33
N TYR A 64 -49.30 -19.53 22.77
CA TYR A 64 -48.87 -18.15 22.73
C TYR A 64 -49.97 -17.30 22.10
N THR A 65 -50.32 -16.18 22.75
CA THR A 65 -51.29 -15.25 22.18
C THR A 65 -50.63 -14.48 21.03
N VAL A 66 -51.43 -14.12 20.01
CA VAL A 66 -50.95 -13.31 18.88
C VAL A 66 -50.29 -12.01 19.38
N ILE A 67 -50.82 -11.43 20.45
CA ILE A 67 -50.30 -10.20 21.08
C ILE A 67 -48.89 -10.42 21.65
N GLU A 68 -48.65 -11.55 22.31
CA GLU A 68 -47.35 -11.87 22.90
C GLU A 68 -46.27 -12.04 21.83
N VAL A 69 -46.61 -12.71 20.72
CA VAL A 69 -45.70 -12.85 19.56
C VAL A 69 -45.39 -11.48 18.94
N LEU A 70 -46.38 -10.59 18.83
CA LEU A 70 -46.19 -9.24 18.29
C LEU A 70 -45.29 -8.38 19.19
N ILE A 71 -45.40 -8.49 20.51
CA ILE A 71 -44.52 -7.76 21.45
C ILE A 71 -43.08 -8.27 21.34
N VAL A 72 -42.87 -9.59 21.27
CA VAL A 72 -41.52 -10.16 21.12
C VAL A 72 -40.89 -9.74 19.79
N LEU A 73 -41.66 -9.72 18.70
CA LEU A 73 -41.21 -9.24 17.40
C LEU A 73 -40.85 -7.75 17.43
N ALA A 74 -41.67 -6.93 18.09
CA ALA A 74 -41.42 -5.49 18.20
C ALA A 74 -40.11 -5.21 18.98
N ILE A 75 -39.92 -5.86 20.13
CA ILE A 75 -38.70 -5.70 20.93
C ILE A 75 -37.47 -6.20 20.17
N SER A 76 -37.58 -7.36 19.51
CA SER A 76 -36.48 -7.91 18.70
C SER A 76 -36.13 -7.02 17.51
N GLY A 77 -37.14 -6.41 16.87
CA GLY A 77 -36.95 -5.47 15.77
C GLY A 77 -36.20 -4.21 16.19
N VAL A 78 -36.56 -3.61 17.34
CA VAL A 78 -35.88 -2.41 17.85
C VAL A 78 -34.41 -2.70 18.20
N ILE A 79 -34.13 -3.84 18.84
CA ILE A 79 -32.75 -4.25 19.16
C ILE A 79 -31.96 -4.52 17.87
N PHE A 80 -32.56 -5.17 16.88
CA PHE A 80 -31.92 -5.45 15.60
C PHE A 80 -31.54 -4.17 14.85
N VAL A 81 -32.44 -3.20 14.73
CA VAL A 81 -32.17 -1.92 14.06
C VAL A 81 -31.05 -1.16 14.78
N SER A 82 -31.06 -1.14 16.12
CA SER A 82 -30.03 -0.49 16.92
C SER A 82 -28.66 -1.13 16.72
N GLY A 83 -28.62 -2.47 16.65
CA GLY A 83 -27.40 -3.23 16.36
C GLY A 83 -26.85 -2.94 14.97
N VAL A 84 -27.69 -2.95 13.92
CA VAL A 84 -27.25 -2.72 12.53
C VAL A 84 -26.59 -1.35 12.36
N VAL A 85 -27.15 -0.29 12.97
CA VAL A 85 -26.56 1.06 12.90
C VAL A 85 -25.17 1.08 13.55
N MET A 86 -25.01 0.48 14.73
CA MET A 86 -23.73 0.40 15.44
C MET A 86 -22.67 -0.39 14.65
N PHE A 87 -23.05 -1.56 14.12
CA PHE A 87 -22.12 -2.41 13.35
C PHE A 87 -21.71 -1.77 12.02
N SER A 88 -22.61 -1.02 11.37
CA SER A 88 -22.32 -0.35 10.09
C SER A 88 -21.24 0.74 10.22
N GLY A 89 -21.27 1.54 11.30
CA GLY A 89 -20.26 2.56 11.55
C GLY A 89 -18.90 1.98 11.89
N GLN A 90 -18.87 0.91 12.69
CA GLN A 90 -17.62 0.29 13.13
C GLN A 90 -16.93 -0.50 12.02
N SER A 91 -17.69 -1.12 11.12
CA SER A 91 -17.15 -1.78 9.92
C SER A 91 -16.40 -0.80 9.01
N ASN A 92 -16.97 0.39 8.77
CA ASN A 92 -16.35 1.42 7.94
C ASN A 92 -15.07 2.00 8.56
N SER A 93 -15.02 2.10 9.89
CA SER A 93 -13.83 2.54 10.63
C SER A 93 -12.65 1.60 10.41
N THR A 94 -12.87 0.31 10.66
CA THR A 94 -11.84 -0.72 10.52
C THR A 94 -11.38 -0.88 9.08
N ALA A 95 -12.32 -0.81 8.11
CA ALA A 95 -11.99 -0.91 6.69
C ALA A 95 -11.10 0.25 6.20
N PHE A 96 -11.37 1.48 6.66
CA PHE A 96 -10.52 2.63 6.35
C PHE A 96 -9.12 2.49 6.93
N GLU A 97 -9.00 2.12 8.21
CA GLU A 97 -7.72 1.94 8.87
C GLU A 97 -6.88 0.85 8.20
N GLN A 98 -7.49 -0.28 7.87
CA GLN A 98 -6.83 -1.36 7.13
C GLN A 98 -6.37 -0.88 5.74
N SER A 99 -7.23 -0.18 5.00
CA SER A 99 -6.88 0.37 3.70
C SER A 99 -5.68 1.30 3.77
N MET A 100 -5.56 2.12 4.81
CA MET A 100 -4.42 3.03 5.00
C MET A 100 -3.14 2.30 5.37
N GLN A 101 -3.22 1.23 6.16
CA GLN A 101 -2.06 0.37 6.45
C GLN A 101 -1.57 -0.34 5.18
N ASP A 102 -2.47 -0.88 4.37
CA ASP A 102 -2.14 -1.55 3.11
C ASP A 102 -1.50 -0.56 2.13
N THR A 103 -2.09 0.64 2.01
CA THR A 103 -1.56 1.73 1.16
C THR A 103 -0.16 2.15 1.60
N ASN A 104 0.05 2.35 2.91
CA ASN A 104 1.35 2.69 3.47
C ASN A 104 2.40 1.61 3.18
N SER A 105 2.02 0.34 3.30
CA SER A 105 2.88 -0.80 3.00
C SER A 105 3.24 -0.89 1.51
N GLU A 106 2.27 -0.68 0.61
CA GLU A 106 2.51 -0.74 -0.84
C GLU A 106 3.45 0.39 -1.28
N ILE A 107 3.18 1.63 -0.85
CA ILE A 107 4.05 2.79 -1.12
C ILE A 107 5.48 2.49 -0.67
N ALA A 108 5.65 2.06 0.59
CA ALA A 108 6.97 1.76 1.14
C ALA A 108 7.67 0.62 0.37
N THR A 109 6.94 -0.42 -0.04
CA THR A 109 7.50 -1.56 -0.77
C THR A 109 7.97 -1.14 -2.17
N ARG A 110 7.15 -0.39 -2.91
CA ARG A 110 7.44 0.03 -4.28
C ARG A 110 8.58 1.03 -4.35
N ILE A 111 8.63 1.99 -3.43
CA ILE A 111 9.72 2.96 -3.39
C ILE A 111 11.04 2.28 -3.00
N ARG A 112 11.02 1.32 -2.07
CA ARG A 112 12.25 0.56 -1.71
C ARG A 112 12.75 -0.35 -2.83
N GLY A 113 11.88 -0.77 -3.75
CA GLY A 113 12.26 -1.55 -4.94
C GLY A 113 13.28 -0.86 -5.84
N VAL A 114 13.38 0.48 -5.77
CA VAL A 114 14.34 1.29 -6.54
C VAL A 114 15.79 0.86 -6.34
N GLY A 115 16.16 0.39 -5.13
CA GLY A 115 17.54 0.01 -4.81
C GLY A 115 17.98 -1.35 -5.34
N SER A 116 17.07 -2.21 -5.83
CA SER A 116 17.44 -3.55 -6.32
C SER A 116 17.75 -3.61 -7.81
N SER A 117 17.55 -2.51 -8.56
CA SER A 117 17.67 -2.46 -10.03
C SER A 117 16.87 -3.58 -10.74
N GLN A 118 15.86 -4.13 -10.09
CA GLN A 118 15.02 -5.19 -10.65
C GLN A 118 13.91 -4.57 -11.48
N PHE A 119 14.01 -4.77 -12.79
CA PHE A 119 12.93 -4.49 -13.73
C PHE A 119 11.73 -5.39 -13.43
N PHE A 120 10.55 -4.81 -13.20
CA PHE A 120 9.32 -5.58 -13.04
C PHE A 120 8.62 -5.72 -14.39
N ASN A 121 8.18 -6.93 -14.74
CA ASN A 121 7.39 -7.23 -15.96
C ASN A 121 8.08 -6.98 -17.32
N THR A 122 9.41 -7.00 -17.41
CA THR A 122 10.14 -6.83 -18.69
C THR A 122 10.27 -8.09 -19.54
N GLU A 123 9.59 -9.19 -19.18
CA GLU A 123 9.56 -10.39 -20.01
C GLU A 123 8.94 -10.03 -21.37
N GLY A 124 9.79 -9.90 -22.40
CA GLY A 124 9.36 -9.48 -23.73
C GLY A 124 9.67 -8.03 -24.12
N TYR A 125 10.59 -7.34 -23.42
CA TYR A 125 11.01 -5.97 -23.77
C TYR A 125 12.52 -5.84 -23.95
N THR A 126 12.94 -5.06 -24.93
CA THR A 126 14.33 -4.63 -25.13
C THR A 126 14.41 -3.13 -24.89
N CYS A 127 15.44 -2.67 -24.18
CA CYS A 127 15.65 -1.26 -23.95
C CYS A 127 16.69 -0.69 -24.91
N ILE A 128 16.32 0.36 -25.64
CA ILE A 128 17.15 1.04 -26.63
C ILE A 128 17.26 2.52 -26.28
N VAL A 129 18.31 3.18 -26.75
CA VAL A 129 18.42 4.64 -26.65
C VAL A 129 18.00 5.29 -27.96
N SER A 130 17.05 6.22 -27.89
CA SER A 130 16.57 6.96 -29.07
C SER A 130 16.04 8.35 -28.71
N GLY A 131 15.66 9.13 -29.72
CA GLY A 131 15.18 10.51 -29.52
C GLY A 131 16.27 11.58 -29.52
N ASN A 132 15.86 12.83 -29.33
CA ASN A 132 16.73 14.00 -29.15
C ASN A 132 16.07 14.95 -28.12
N PRO A 133 16.57 15.04 -26.87
CA PRO A 133 17.75 14.36 -26.35
C PRO A 133 17.60 12.84 -26.31
N ALA A 134 18.73 12.13 -26.35
CA ALA A 134 18.76 10.66 -26.30
C ALA A 134 18.17 10.16 -24.97
N ARG A 135 17.22 9.23 -25.02
CA ARG A 135 16.55 8.65 -23.84
C ARG A 135 16.39 7.14 -23.98
N ALA A 136 16.40 6.46 -22.84
CA ALA A 136 16.12 5.04 -22.70
C ALA A 136 14.63 4.73 -22.97
N ILE A 137 14.32 3.99 -24.02
CA ILE A 137 12.96 3.62 -24.40
C ILE A 137 12.81 2.10 -24.41
N LEU A 138 11.72 1.61 -23.83
CA LEU A 138 11.33 0.21 -23.94
C LEU A 138 10.67 -0.06 -25.28
N THR A 139 11.06 -1.16 -25.92
CA THR A 139 10.44 -1.64 -27.15
C THR A 139 10.04 -3.11 -26.97
N PRO A 140 8.83 -3.50 -27.41
CA PRO A 140 8.44 -4.91 -27.38
C PRO A 140 9.42 -5.76 -28.19
N SER A 141 9.86 -6.88 -27.62
CA SER A 141 10.79 -7.83 -28.25
C SER A 141 10.37 -9.27 -27.98
N GLY A 142 10.40 -10.13 -28.99
CA GLY A 142 9.97 -11.52 -28.91
C GLY A 142 10.90 -12.46 -28.13
N GLY A 143 11.58 -11.99 -27.08
CA GLY A 143 12.42 -12.84 -26.22
C GLY A 143 13.91 -12.45 -26.12
N GLY A 144 14.25 -11.15 -26.17
CA GLY A 144 15.62 -10.68 -25.95
C GLY A 144 15.87 -10.17 -24.54
N THR A 145 16.93 -10.64 -23.87
CA THR A 145 17.47 -10.09 -22.61
C THR A 145 18.43 -8.91 -22.89
N GLY A 146 17.99 -7.96 -23.72
CA GLY A 146 18.80 -6.81 -24.13
C GLY A 146 18.63 -5.61 -23.20
N GLN A 147 19.27 -5.64 -22.03
CA GLN A 147 19.29 -4.54 -21.03
C GLN A 147 20.54 -3.67 -21.11
N GLN A 148 21.32 -3.73 -22.19
CA GLN A 148 22.71 -3.23 -22.15
C GLN A 148 22.85 -1.70 -22.12
N ASP A 149 21.82 -0.97 -22.59
CA ASP A 149 21.89 0.49 -22.79
C ASP A 149 21.11 1.30 -21.74
N CYS A 150 20.27 0.65 -20.91
CA CYS A 150 19.38 1.33 -19.97
C CYS A 150 19.62 0.89 -18.53
N LEU A 151 19.51 1.86 -17.62
CA LEU A 151 19.61 1.70 -16.17
C LEU A 151 18.26 2.03 -15.54
N VAL A 152 17.80 1.24 -14.58
CA VAL A 152 16.70 1.66 -13.71
C VAL A 152 17.27 2.67 -12.72
N VAL A 153 16.84 3.92 -12.84
CA VAL A 153 17.36 5.02 -12.01
C VAL A 153 16.41 5.41 -10.90
N GLY A 154 15.14 4.98 -10.94
CA GLY A 154 14.17 5.40 -9.93
C GLY A 154 12.78 4.81 -10.10
N THR A 155 11.89 5.26 -9.22
CA THR A 155 10.43 5.05 -9.32
C THR A 155 9.74 6.39 -9.13
N ALA A 156 8.84 6.74 -10.05
CA ALA A 156 7.94 7.87 -9.90
C ALA A 156 6.59 7.41 -9.37
N VAL A 157 5.97 8.21 -8.53
CA VAL A 157 4.66 7.95 -7.94
C VAL A 157 3.75 9.13 -8.26
N GLU A 158 2.67 8.85 -8.99
CA GLU A 158 1.59 9.78 -9.25
C GLU A 158 0.40 9.48 -8.34
N VAL A 159 -0.14 10.55 -7.76
CA VAL A 159 -1.19 10.53 -6.74
C VAL A 159 -2.24 11.56 -7.14
N PRO A 160 -3.11 11.26 -8.12
CA PRO A 160 -4.07 12.23 -8.63
C PRO A 160 -5.10 12.60 -7.56
N THR A 161 -5.36 13.89 -7.39
CA THR A 161 -6.30 14.39 -6.38
C THR A 161 -7.72 14.12 -6.86
N GLY A 162 -8.59 13.69 -5.95
CA GLY A 162 -9.94 13.22 -6.24
C GLY A 162 -10.03 11.77 -6.74
N ALA A 163 -8.89 11.11 -7.01
CA ALA A 163 -8.85 9.71 -7.44
C ALA A 163 -8.74 8.73 -6.27
N SER A 164 -8.94 7.44 -6.59
CA SER A 164 -8.79 6.31 -5.66
C SER A 164 -7.69 5.35 -6.10
N ASN A 165 -6.76 5.80 -6.93
CA ASN A 165 -5.63 5.00 -7.40
C ASN A 165 -4.31 5.76 -7.23
N LEU A 166 -3.26 5.02 -6.94
CA LEU A 166 -1.87 5.46 -7.00
C LEU A 166 -1.24 4.80 -8.23
N TYR A 167 -0.38 5.54 -8.93
CA TYR A 167 0.30 5.02 -10.12
C TYR A 167 1.80 5.07 -9.91
N PHE A 168 2.46 3.93 -10.12
CA PHE A 168 3.89 3.77 -9.94
C PHE A 168 4.53 3.53 -11.30
N TYR A 169 5.47 4.40 -11.65
CA TYR A 169 6.23 4.34 -12.89
C TYR A 169 7.65 3.94 -12.57
N GLU A 170 8.16 2.89 -13.22
CA GLU A 170 9.59 2.63 -13.23
C GLU A 170 10.27 3.73 -14.07
N VAL A 171 11.36 4.31 -13.57
CA VAL A 171 12.09 5.37 -14.28
C VAL A 171 13.42 4.82 -14.78
N LEU A 172 13.58 4.92 -16.09
CA LEU A 172 14.76 4.48 -16.81
C LEU A 172 15.68 5.68 -17.06
N GLY A 173 16.96 5.40 -17.16
CA GLY A 173 17.98 6.36 -17.56
C GLY A 173 18.98 5.71 -18.51
N ASN A 174 19.68 6.56 -19.25
CA ASN A 174 20.78 6.19 -20.10
C ASN A 174 21.95 5.70 -19.26
N ARG A 175 22.53 4.56 -19.64
CA ARG A 175 23.78 4.08 -19.04
C ARG A 175 25.00 4.92 -19.46
N GLN A 176 24.91 5.54 -20.63
CA GLN A 176 25.99 6.33 -21.24
C GLN A 176 25.53 7.75 -21.53
N VAL A 177 26.47 8.69 -21.56
CA VAL A 177 26.25 10.01 -22.15
C VAL A 177 26.27 9.86 -23.66
N TYR A 178 25.30 10.43 -24.36
CA TYR A 178 25.18 10.35 -25.81
C TYR A 178 25.42 11.71 -26.46
N GLY A 179 26.27 11.73 -27.48
CA GLY A 179 26.49 12.89 -28.33
C GLY A 179 25.53 12.95 -29.53
N PRO A 180 25.75 13.89 -30.46
CA PRO A 180 24.97 13.99 -31.68
C PRO A 180 24.90 12.65 -32.43
N GLY A 181 23.68 12.28 -32.85
CA GLY A 181 23.42 11.00 -33.52
C GLY A 181 23.38 9.78 -32.60
N ASN A 182 23.18 9.96 -31.29
CA ASN A 182 23.10 8.89 -30.28
C ASN A 182 24.37 8.04 -30.20
N ASN A 183 25.54 8.66 -30.40
CA ASN A 183 26.83 8.00 -30.24
C ASN A 183 27.29 8.08 -28.78
N PRO A 184 27.72 6.96 -28.15
CA PRO A 184 28.13 6.98 -26.76
C PRO A 184 29.47 7.70 -26.58
N LEU A 185 29.53 8.62 -25.62
CA LEU A 185 30.70 9.43 -25.29
C LEU A 185 31.40 8.96 -23.99
N GLY A 186 30.70 8.21 -23.13
CA GLY A 186 31.21 7.74 -21.85
C GLY A 186 30.08 7.25 -20.95
N PRO A 187 30.36 6.70 -19.76
CA PRO A 187 29.33 6.34 -18.79
C PRO A 187 28.61 7.58 -18.25
N SER A 188 27.32 7.45 -17.95
CA SER A 188 26.57 8.47 -17.21
C SER A 188 27.01 8.46 -15.75
N THR A 189 27.28 9.63 -15.18
CA THR A 189 27.77 9.80 -13.80
C THR A 189 26.83 10.61 -12.91
N SER A 190 25.77 11.17 -13.47
CA SER A 190 24.74 11.94 -12.76
C SER A 190 23.34 11.54 -13.21
N LEU A 191 22.33 11.88 -12.41
CA LEU A 191 20.93 11.74 -12.80
C LEU A 191 20.60 12.60 -14.03
N ALA A 192 21.16 13.80 -14.14
CA ALA A 192 20.92 14.69 -15.26
C ALA A 192 21.47 14.11 -16.58
N GLU A 193 22.69 13.56 -16.56
CA GLU A 193 23.29 12.87 -17.71
C GLU A 193 22.51 11.60 -18.11
N ALA A 194 21.93 10.93 -17.12
CA ALA A 194 21.12 9.74 -17.34
C ALA A 194 19.80 10.05 -18.07
N ASN A 195 19.39 11.33 -18.19
CA ASN A 195 18.18 11.74 -18.91
C ASN A 195 16.95 10.87 -18.57
N PRO A 196 16.45 10.93 -17.31
CA PRO A 196 15.42 10.04 -16.82
C PRO A 196 14.16 10.10 -17.68
N THR A 197 13.52 8.96 -17.86
CA THR A 197 12.26 8.81 -18.59
C THR A 197 11.47 7.66 -17.98
N PRO A 198 10.16 7.79 -17.77
CA PRO A 198 9.36 6.69 -17.27
C PRO A 198 9.28 5.57 -18.31
N ALA A 199 9.14 4.34 -17.84
CA ALA A 199 9.03 3.10 -18.61
C ALA A 199 7.66 2.97 -19.30
N VAL A 200 7.28 4.00 -20.06
CA VAL A 200 6.07 4.08 -20.88
C VAL A 200 6.50 4.30 -22.31
N ALA A 201 6.14 3.36 -23.18
CA ALA A 201 6.44 3.40 -24.60
C ALA A 201 5.16 3.34 -25.44
N GLU A 202 5.26 3.69 -26.72
CA GLU A 202 4.12 3.68 -27.63
C GLU A 202 3.50 2.27 -27.72
N GLY A 203 2.32 2.12 -27.11
CA GLY A 203 1.59 0.86 -27.05
C GLY A 203 1.91 -0.03 -25.85
N THR A 204 2.85 0.35 -24.97
CA THR A 204 3.18 -0.43 -23.77
C THR A 204 3.39 0.46 -22.55
N ASP A 205 2.47 0.34 -21.61
CA ASP A 205 2.47 1.05 -20.35
C ASP A 205 2.78 0.05 -19.21
N LEU A 206 4.00 0.13 -18.66
CA LEU A 206 4.39 -0.69 -17.50
C LEU A 206 3.98 -0.07 -16.16
N THR A 207 3.16 0.98 -16.17
CA THR A 207 2.66 1.62 -14.95
C THR A 207 1.90 0.63 -14.10
N PHE A 208 2.30 0.54 -12.84
CA PHE A 208 1.57 -0.24 -11.86
C PHE A 208 0.50 0.64 -11.21
N SER A 209 -0.76 0.26 -11.37
CA SER A 209 -1.90 0.92 -10.73
C SER A 209 -2.28 0.20 -9.43
N PHE A 210 -2.22 0.91 -8.31
CA PHE A 210 -2.72 0.44 -7.02
C PHE A 210 -4.04 1.11 -6.68
N LYS A 211 -5.12 0.32 -6.63
CA LYS A 211 -6.43 0.81 -6.23
C LYS A 211 -6.58 0.83 -4.71
N LEU A 212 -6.92 1.99 -4.16
CA LEU A 212 -7.25 2.13 -2.75
C LEU A 212 -8.52 1.33 -2.43
N ALA A 213 -8.51 0.63 -1.30
CA ALA A 213 -9.67 -0.12 -0.85
C ALA A 213 -10.77 0.82 -0.32
N SER A 214 -11.99 0.29 -0.22
CA SER A 214 -13.12 0.97 0.42
C SER A 214 -13.41 2.37 -0.14
N ASP A 215 -13.23 2.57 -1.45
CA ASP A 215 -13.49 3.83 -2.18
C ASP A 215 -12.85 5.08 -1.54
N VAL A 216 -11.72 4.91 -0.85
CA VAL A 216 -10.95 6.01 -0.28
C VAL A 216 -10.48 6.94 -1.40
N LYS A 217 -10.50 8.24 -1.13
CA LYS A 217 -10.06 9.27 -2.08
C LYS A 217 -8.81 9.95 -1.58
N ILE A 218 -7.94 10.28 -2.52
CA ILE A 218 -6.84 11.23 -2.30
C ILE A 218 -7.44 12.63 -2.34
N ILE A 219 -7.26 13.42 -1.28
CA ILE A 219 -7.79 14.79 -1.21
C ILE A 219 -6.72 15.85 -1.41
N SER A 220 -5.48 15.59 -0.99
CA SER A 220 -4.36 16.51 -1.21
C SER A 220 -3.03 15.78 -1.26
N SER A 221 -2.05 16.42 -1.90
CA SER A 221 -0.69 15.93 -2.04
C SER A 221 0.26 17.13 -2.01
N ASN A 222 1.03 17.24 -0.92
CA ASN A 222 1.85 18.41 -0.62
C ASN A 222 3.26 18.01 -0.27
N ILE A 223 4.22 18.81 -0.73
CA ILE A 223 5.65 18.63 -0.50
C ILE A 223 6.12 19.72 0.44
N GLU A 224 6.97 19.35 1.39
CA GLU A 224 7.92 20.23 2.04
C GLU A 224 9.28 19.99 1.40
N ALA A 225 9.81 21.01 0.73
CA ALA A 225 11.12 20.96 0.10
C ALA A 225 12.24 21.12 1.14
N ILE A 226 13.48 20.77 0.76
CA ILE A 226 14.65 20.91 1.64
C ILE A 226 14.90 22.37 2.04
N ASP A 227 14.58 23.33 1.17
CA ASP A 227 14.68 24.77 1.44
C ASP A 227 13.57 25.32 2.36
N GLY A 228 12.65 24.46 2.79
CA GLY A 228 11.51 24.80 3.65
C GLY A 228 10.30 25.36 2.90
N SER A 229 10.35 25.48 1.58
CA SER A 229 9.19 25.84 0.77
C SER A 229 8.17 24.70 0.72
N SER A 230 6.91 25.04 0.42
CA SER A 230 5.86 24.05 0.19
C SER A 230 5.35 24.12 -1.23
N LEU A 231 5.14 22.95 -1.83
CA LEU A 231 4.68 22.78 -3.19
C LEU A 231 3.56 21.73 -3.22
N ALA A 232 2.40 22.10 -3.76
CA ALA A 232 1.39 21.10 -4.09
C ALA A 232 1.84 20.33 -5.34
N SER A 233 1.85 19.00 -5.23
CA SER A 233 2.41 18.13 -6.26
C SER A 233 1.83 16.75 -6.15
N ASN A 234 1.26 16.27 -7.25
CA ASN A 234 0.74 14.93 -7.41
C ASN A 234 1.81 13.95 -7.93
N LEU A 235 3.03 14.41 -8.25
CA LEU A 235 4.08 13.57 -8.84
C LEU A 235 5.42 13.76 -8.13
N VAL A 236 5.91 12.66 -7.53
CA VAL A 236 7.23 12.61 -6.90
C VAL A 236 8.02 11.43 -7.44
N SER A 237 9.29 11.65 -7.79
CA SER A 237 10.21 10.59 -8.18
C SER A 237 11.26 10.34 -7.11
N PHE A 238 11.54 9.07 -6.87
CA PHE A 238 12.59 8.60 -5.97
C PHE A 238 13.69 7.99 -6.82
N TYR A 239 14.85 8.65 -6.86
CA TYR A 239 16.00 8.23 -7.66
C TYR A 239 17.07 7.60 -6.79
N ILE A 240 17.85 6.69 -7.36
CA ILE A 240 19.13 6.27 -6.78
C ILE A 240 20.10 7.45 -6.81
N ASP A 241 20.88 7.62 -5.75
CA ASP A 241 21.96 8.60 -5.71
C ASP A 241 23.15 8.11 -6.54
N PHE A 242 23.52 8.92 -7.52
CA PHE A 242 24.72 8.71 -8.32
C PHE A 242 25.94 9.18 -7.54
N SER A 243 26.55 8.29 -6.76
CA SER A 243 27.89 8.44 -6.18
C SER A 243 28.21 9.85 -5.62
N GLY A 244 27.29 10.46 -4.86
CA GLY A 244 27.53 11.73 -4.16
C GLY A 244 26.84 12.98 -4.74
N GLU A 245 25.77 12.83 -5.52
CA GLU A 245 24.89 13.95 -5.86
C GLU A 245 24.03 14.39 -4.66
N ALA A 246 23.71 13.46 -3.74
CA ALA A 246 23.04 13.80 -2.50
C ALA A 246 23.99 14.48 -1.49
N PRO A 247 23.52 15.46 -0.69
CA PRO A 247 24.31 16.02 0.41
C PRO A 247 24.68 14.92 1.40
N THR A 248 25.95 14.54 1.44
CA THR A 248 26.44 13.42 2.27
C THR A 248 26.41 13.79 3.76
N THR A 249 25.40 13.31 4.50
CA THR A 249 25.48 13.15 5.96
C THR A 249 25.61 11.66 6.29
N GLY A 250 26.75 11.06 5.93
CA GLY A 250 27.13 9.73 6.43
C GLY A 250 27.46 8.66 5.38
N SER A 251 28.60 8.02 5.61
CA SER A 251 29.18 6.81 5.03
C SER A 251 28.30 5.93 4.11
N GLY A 252 28.62 5.90 2.81
CA GLY A 252 28.63 4.71 1.94
C GLY A 252 27.34 3.92 1.71
N VAL A 253 26.18 4.39 2.19
CA VAL A 253 24.88 3.79 1.91
C VAL A 253 24.28 4.48 0.69
N GLN A 254 23.76 3.72 -0.28
CA GLN A 254 23.04 4.27 -1.43
C GLN A 254 21.86 5.11 -0.91
N THR A 255 22.00 6.43 -1.00
CA THR A 255 20.94 7.34 -0.61
C THR A 255 19.91 7.41 -1.74
N SER A 256 18.64 7.58 -1.41
CA SER A 256 17.63 7.90 -2.41
C SER A 256 17.37 9.40 -2.39
N VAL A 257 17.26 10.03 -3.56
CA VAL A 257 16.89 11.45 -3.68
C VAL A 257 15.46 11.54 -4.17
N ALA A 258 14.61 12.24 -3.41
CA ALA A 258 13.24 12.49 -3.80
C ALA A 258 13.13 13.84 -4.52
N LYS A 259 12.63 13.82 -5.76
CA LYS A 259 12.42 14.98 -6.63
C LYS A 259 10.92 15.18 -6.82
N ALA A 260 10.41 16.34 -6.42
CA ALA A 260 9.01 16.72 -6.59
C ALA A 260 8.83 17.58 -7.84
N TYR A 261 7.80 17.26 -8.63
CA TYR A 261 7.46 18.00 -9.84
C TYR A 261 6.31 18.95 -9.56
N ASN A 262 6.34 20.18 -10.09
CA ASN A 262 5.18 21.07 -10.03
C ASN A 262 4.11 20.57 -11.03
N TYR A 263 3.42 19.51 -10.63
CA TYR A 263 2.48 18.75 -11.43
C TYR A 263 1.26 18.45 -10.59
N GLU A 264 0.09 18.85 -11.07
CA GLU A 264 -1.19 18.52 -10.47
C GLU A 264 -2.12 17.94 -11.52
N SER A 265 -2.78 16.83 -11.19
CA SER A 265 -3.73 16.17 -12.07
C SER A 265 -4.95 15.70 -11.29
N ALA A 266 -6.14 15.88 -11.87
CA ALA A 266 -7.41 15.39 -11.33
C ALA A 266 -7.65 13.89 -11.65
N GLY A 267 -6.72 13.27 -12.39
CA GLY A 267 -6.78 11.89 -12.84
C GLY A 267 -5.43 11.44 -13.37
N HIS A 268 -5.35 10.17 -13.75
CA HIS A 268 -4.14 9.60 -14.32
C HIS A 268 -3.84 10.22 -15.69
N ASP A 269 -2.67 10.82 -15.84
CA ASP A 269 -2.19 11.33 -17.12
C ASP A 269 -0.73 10.92 -17.35
N THR A 270 -0.58 9.76 -17.99
CA THR A 270 0.71 9.19 -18.38
C THR A 270 1.56 10.14 -19.23
N SER A 271 0.91 10.94 -20.11
CA SER A 271 1.64 11.85 -21.01
C SER A 271 2.15 13.06 -20.24
N GLY A 272 1.33 13.62 -19.34
CA GLY A 272 1.72 14.67 -18.42
C GLY A 272 2.89 14.26 -17.53
N VAL A 273 2.80 13.08 -16.90
CA VAL A 273 3.88 12.51 -16.08
C VAL A 273 5.16 12.33 -16.90
N LYS A 274 5.08 11.74 -18.10
CA LYS A 274 6.23 11.57 -18.99
C LYS A 274 6.89 12.90 -19.33
N ASN A 275 6.11 13.89 -19.76
CA ASN A 275 6.64 15.20 -20.10
C ASN A 275 7.31 15.88 -18.89
N CYS A 276 6.76 15.72 -17.68
CA CYS A 276 7.36 16.29 -16.47
C CYS A 276 8.69 15.62 -16.10
N ILE A 277 8.76 14.29 -16.11
CA ILE A 277 10.02 13.56 -15.82
C ILE A 277 11.08 13.84 -16.88
N GLU A 278 10.68 13.96 -18.15
CA GLU A 278 11.59 14.32 -19.24
C GLU A 278 11.97 15.82 -19.26
N GLY A 279 11.38 16.64 -18.38
CA GLY A 279 11.71 18.07 -18.26
C GLY A 279 11.10 18.96 -19.36
N THR A 280 10.10 18.49 -20.11
CA THR A 280 9.40 19.26 -21.15
C THR A 280 8.04 19.79 -20.69
N GLY A 281 7.42 19.16 -19.68
CA GLY A 281 6.06 19.48 -19.20
C GLY A 281 6.00 20.22 -17.87
N CYS A 282 7.07 20.21 -17.09
CA CYS A 282 7.12 20.80 -15.75
C CYS A 282 8.32 21.74 -15.60
N GLN A 283 8.26 22.63 -14.60
CA GLN A 283 9.45 23.32 -14.11
C GLN A 283 10.45 22.32 -13.52
N ALA A 284 11.73 22.73 -13.42
CA ALA A 284 12.77 21.90 -12.83
C ALA A 284 12.32 21.39 -11.45
N PRO A 285 12.46 20.08 -11.16
CA PRO A 285 11.94 19.50 -9.94
C PRO A 285 12.73 19.96 -8.71
N THR A 286 12.03 20.11 -7.60
CA THR A 286 12.59 20.54 -6.32
C THR A 286 12.93 19.32 -5.46
N ASP A 287 14.01 19.40 -4.67
CA ASP A 287 14.34 18.36 -3.70
C ASP A 287 13.31 18.31 -2.56
N SER A 288 12.66 17.15 -2.43
CA SER A 288 11.63 16.89 -1.43
C SER A 288 12.27 16.41 -0.12
N LYS A 289 11.93 17.09 0.98
CA LYS A 289 12.26 16.65 2.34
C LYS A 289 11.17 15.71 2.86
N VAL A 290 9.91 16.12 2.78
CA VAL A 290 8.74 15.32 3.19
C VAL A 290 7.65 15.46 2.15
N TRP A 291 7.13 14.34 1.68
CA TRP A 291 5.92 14.29 0.87
C TRP A 291 4.75 13.81 1.71
N ARG A 292 3.67 14.60 1.74
CA ARG A 292 2.47 14.35 2.54
C ARG A 292 1.30 14.10 1.61
N ILE A 293 0.67 12.94 1.76
CA ILE A 293 -0.54 12.59 1.01
C ILE A 293 -1.69 12.46 1.99
N CYS A 294 -2.80 13.14 1.70
CA CYS A 294 -4.01 13.07 2.48
C CYS A 294 -5.07 12.23 1.80
N PHE A 295 -5.69 11.38 2.61
CA PHE A 295 -6.72 10.45 2.22
C PHE A 295 -8.00 10.71 3.01
N GLU A 296 -9.15 10.51 2.37
CA GLU A 296 -10.47 10.68 2.96
C GLU A 296 -11.33 9.45 2.72
N SER A 297 -12.00 8.99 3.77
CA SER A 297 -13.00 7.93 3.67
C SER A 297 -14.19 8.35 2.79
N PRO A 298 -14.93 7.42 2.18
CA PRO A 298 -16.07 7.77 1.31
C PRO A 298 -17.16 8.62 1.96
N SER A 299 -17.29 8.53 3.29
CA SER A 299 -18.28 9.30 4.06
C SER A 299 -17.80 10.71 4.42
N GLY A 300 -16.55 11.09 4.11
CA GLY A 300 -15.96 12.38 4.48
C GLY A 300 -15.62 12.55 5.97
N ASN A 301 -15.94 11.56 6.81
CA ASN A 301 -15.87 11.70 8.27
C ASN A 301 -14.52 11.30 8.87
N ARG A 302 -13.64 10.65 8.09
CA ARG A 302 -12.33 10.19 8.55
C ARG A 302 -11.27 10.54 7.51
N ARG A 303 -10.11 10.96 8.02
CA ARG A 303 -8.95 11.32 7.22
C ARG A 303 -7.69 10.69 7.80
N ALA A 304 -6.75 10.46 6.92
CA ALA A 304 -5.42 9.98 7.26
C ALA A 304 -4.39 10.66 6.36
N GLN A 305 -3.19 10.84 6.90
CA GLN A 305 -2.04 11.39 6.20
C GLN A 305 -0.93 10.35 6.19
N ILE A 306 -0.29 10.16 5.04
CA ILE A 306 0.96 9.41 4.95
C ILE A 306 2.08 10.41 4.65
N ASP A 307 3.05 10.47 5.55
CA ASP A 307 4.29 11.23 5.38
C ASP A 307 5.36 10.31 4.82
N ILE A 308 5.99 10.69 3.71
CA ILE A 308 7.02 9.94 3.02
C ILE A 308 8.28 10.79 3.05
N THR A 309 9.32 10.30 3.70
CA THR A 309 10.59 11.02 3.89
C THR A 309 11.73 10.22 3.27
N SER A 310 12.52 10.88 2.42
CA SER A 310 13.75 10.26 1.90
C SER A 310 14.88 10.46 2.91
N GLN A 311 15.53 9.37 3.30
CA GLN A 311 16.67 9.39 4.22
C GLN A 311 17.87 8.68 3.56
N PRO A 312 19.11 8.91 4.05
CA PRO A 312 20.29 8.23 3.53
C PRO A 312 20.21 6.70 3.56
N THR A 313 19.43 6.15 4.49
CA THR A 313 19.20 4.70 4.66
C THR A 313 18.02 4.17 3.83
N GLY A 314 17.39 5.02 3.01
CA GLY A 314 16.23 4.72 2.18
C GLY A 314 15.00 5.54 2.56
N VAL A 315 13.84 5.12 2.06
CA VAL A 315 12.58 5.85 2.27
C VAL A 315 11.81 5.31 3.47
N THR A 316 11.40 6.23 4.34
CA THR A 316 10.54 5.96 5.50
C THR A 316 9.15 6.53 5.24
N THR A 317 8.14 5.81 5.74
CA THR A 317 6.74 6.24 5.66
C THR A 317 6.11 6.23 7.04
N GLU A 318 5.31 7.25 7.34
CA GLU A 318 4.62 7.40 8.62
C GLU A 318 3.13 7.66 8.37
N LEU A 319 2.27 6.74 8.84
CA LEU A 319 0.82 6.87 8.74
C LEU A 319 0.24 7.54 9.99
N LYS A 320 -0.55 8.59 9.79
CA LYS A 320 -1.21 9.38 10.85
C LYS A 320 -2.71 9.48 10.59
N PHE A 321 -3.54 9.20 11.59
CA PHE A 321 -4.98 9.43 11.52
C PHE A 321 -5.30 10.83 12.05
N ILE A 322 -5.18 11.83 11.18
CA ILE A 322 -5.37 13.25 11.50
C ILE A 322 -6.33 13.91 10.50
N ASN A 323 -6.97 15.00 10.92
CA ASN A 323 -7.82 15.80 10.05
C ASN A 323 -6.96 16.72 9.17
N CYS A 324 -6.40 16.16 8.10
CA CYS A 324 -5.59 16.91 7.15
C CYS A 324 -6.44 17.44 5.97
N THR A 325 -5.89 18.36 5.18
CA THR A 325 -6.60 19.10 4.13
C THR A 325 -5.82 19.11 2.84
#